data_AF-A0A4Q6EWS3-F1
#
_entry.id   AF-A0A4Q6EWS3-F1
#
_cell.length_a   1.000
_cell.length_b   1.000
_cell.length_c   1.000
_cell.angle_alpha   90.00
_cell.angle_beta   90.00
_cell.angle_gamma   90.00
#
_symmetry.space_group_name_H-M   'P 1'
#
loop_
_entity.id
_entity.type
_entity.pdbx_description
1 polymer ?
#
loop_
_entity_poly.entity_id
_entity_poly.type
_entity_poly.pdbx_seq_one_letter_code
_entity_poly.pdbx_strand_id
1 'polypeptide(L)'
;MSRSVRRLLWALAIAVPLFFLIIYLAIRTVSAELEERFYQSFDSVPTRVYSSVYWLKPGTGASLEELRFRLKERDYRDVGRPEQVQGPGTYALETDGARPLALTLYTNEFNYPALAKEMIFGNPEAVISPTRYVILFAGGEVNKVQDNTGGDASGAALEPTLVAQLNEGSVQARRTVNLSQIPHTLMKGIVLIEDTRFLEHPGIDIRGIVRSMYVNLRSGGYVQGASTITQQLAKNV
;
A
#
# COMPACT_ATOMS: atom_id res chain seq x y z
N MET A 1 -33.83 -44.17 -41.18
CA MET A 1 -33.87 -43.10 -40.14
C MET A 1 -35.18 -42.33 -40.26
N SER A 2 -35.97 -42.20 -39.19
CA SER A 2 -37.30 -41.57 -39.27
C SER A 2 -37.19 -40.06 -39.54
N ARG A 3 -38.21 -39.47 -40.19
CA ARG A 3 -38.24 -38.02 -40.50
C ARG A 3 -38.09 -37.16 -39.23
N SER A 4 -38.58 -37.65 -38.09
CA SER A 4 -38.47 -37.00 -36.77
C SER A 4 -37.03 -36.97 -36.24
N VAL A 5 -36.29 -38.07 -36.39
CA VAL A 5 -34.87 -38.14 -35.97
C VAL A 5 -34.01 -37.20 -36.82
N ARG A 6 -34.26 -37.10 -38.13
CA ARG A 6 -33.52 -36.17 -39.01
C ARG A 6 -33.76 -34.70 -38.64
N ARG A 7 -34.99 -34.33 -38.27
CA ARG A 7 -35.32 -32.97 -37.81
C ARG A 7 -34.64 -32.65 -36.48
N LEU A 8 -34.60 -33.59 -35.54
CA LEU A 8 -33.90 -33.44 -34.27
C LEU A 8 -32.39 -33.23 -34.48
N LEU A 9 -31.76 -34.02 -35.37
CA LEU A 9 -30.34 -33.88 -35.68
C LEU A 9 -30.01 -32.53 -36.32
N TRP A 10 -30.84 -32.02 -37.24
CA TRP A 10 -30.68 -30.68 -37.80
C TRP A 10 -30.89 -29.57 -36.77
N ALA A 11 -31.89 -29.72 -35.88
CA ALA A 11 -32.11 -28.77 -34.79
C ALA A 11 -30.90 -28.71 -33.85
N LEU A 12 -30.33 -29.85 -33.47
CA LEU A 12 -29.09 -29.93 -32.68
C LEU A 12 -27.88 -29.33 -33.41
N ALA A 13 -27.75 -29.59 -34.72
CA ALA A 13 -26.66 -29.06 -35.54
C ALA A 13 -26.67 -27.52 -35.63
N ILE A 14 -27.82 -26.88 -35.41
CA ILE A 14 -27.95 -25.41 -35.35
C ILE A 14 -27.86 -24.92 -33.89
N ALA A 15 -28.54 -25.60 -32.97
CA ALA A 15 -28.64 -25.17 -31.57
C ALA A 15 -27.29 -25.21 -30.85
N VAL A 16 -26.45 -26.23 -31.10
CA VAL A 16 -25.14 -26.35 -30.43
C VAL A 16 -24.18 -25.23 -30.84
N PRO A 17 -23.94 -24.95 -32.14
CA PRO A 17 -23.14 -23.81 -32.55
C PRO A 17 -23.70 -22.47 -32.06
N LEU A 18 -25.03 -22.30 -32.10
CA LEU A 18 -25.67 -21.08 -31.61
C LEU A 18 -25.43 -20.89 -30.10
N PHE A 19 -25.51 -21.96 -29.31
CA PHE A 19 -25.21 -21.92 -27.88
C PHE A 19 -23.75 -21.51 -27.61
N PHE A 20 -22.79 -22.11 -28.32
CA PHE A 20 -21.38 -21.71 -28.19
C PHE A 20 -21.13 -20.28 -28.69
N LEU A 21 -21.82 -19.83 -29.73
CA LEU A 21 -21.75 -18.45 -30.21
C LEU A 21 -22.27 -17.47 -29.15
N ILE A 22 -23.41 -17.78 -28.52
CA ILE A 22 -23.97 -16.96 -27.43
C ILE A 22 -22.99 -16.88 -26.26
N ILE A 23 -22.44 -18.03 -25.83
CA ILE A 23 -21.44 -18.06 -24.75
C ILE A 23 -20.20 -17.24 -25.13
N TYR A 24 -19.68 -17.42 -26.35
CA TYR A 24 -18.52 -16.70 -26.82
C TYR A 24 -18.76 -15.18 -26.82
N LEU A 25 -19.92 -14.73 -27.32
CA LEU A 25 -20.30 -13.33 -27.30
C LEU A 25 -20.44 -12.80 -25.88
N ALA A 26 -21.08 -13.56 -24.97
CA ALA A 26 -21.22 -13.17 -23.57
C ALA A 26 -19.88 -13.05 -22.85
N ILE A 27 -18.96 -14.01 -23.05
CA ILE A 27 -17.59 -13.93 -22.51
C ILE A 27 -16.90 -12.69 -23.06
N ARG A 28 -16.98 -12.44 -24.37
CA ARG A 28 -16.33 -11.28 -25.01
C ARG A 28 -16.84 -9.96 -24.44
N THR A 29 -18.15 -9.80 -24.25
CA THR A 29 -18.72 -8.57 -23.71
C THR A 29 -18.36 -8.37 -22.24
N VAL A 30 -18.45 -9.43 -21.42
CA VAL A 30 -18.08 -9.36 -20.00
C VAL A 30 -16.60 -9.07 -19.84
N SER A 31 -15.73 -9.72 -20.62
CA SER A 31 -14.28 -9.48 -20.56
C SER A 31 -13.92 -8.05 -20.93
N ALA A 32 -14.55 -7.47 -21.96
CA ALA A 32 -14.29 -6.09 -22.37
C ALA A 32 -14.68 -5.07 -21.28
N GLU A 33 -15.86 -5.24 -20.68
CA GLU A 33 -16.33 -4.39 -19.58
C GLU A 33 -15.45 -4.54 -18.33
N LEU A 34 -15.09 -5.79 -17.99
CA LEU A 34 -14.23 -6.08 -16.85
C LEU A 34 -12.85 -5.43 -17.02
N GLU A 35 -12.28 -5.53 -18.21
CA GLU A 35 -10.98 -4.94 -18.55
C GLU A 35 -11.02 -3.41 -18.44
N GLU A 36 -12.06 -2.77 -18.97
CA GLU A 36 -12.25 -1.32 -18.87
C GLU A 36 -12.36 -0.86 -17.41
N ARG A 37 -13.24 -1.48 -16.61
CA ARG A 37 -13.40 -1.17 -15.19
C ARG A 37 -12.12 -1.41 -14.40
N PHE A 38 -11.41 -2.50 -14.73
CA PHE A 38 -10.14 -2.83 -14.10
C PHE A 38 -9.15 -1.68 -14.27
N TYR A 39 -8.90 -1.23 -15.50
CA TYR A 39 -7.97 -0.11 -15.74
C TYR A 39 -8.44 1.22 -15.13
N GLN A 40 -9.73 1.55 -15.26
CA GLN A 40 -10.30 2.75 -14.63
C GLN A 40 -10.12 2.76 -13.11
N SER A 41 -10.19 1.60 -12.46
CA SER A 41 -9.99 1.47 -11.01
C SER A 41 -8.56 1.79 -10.54
N PHE A 42 -7.58 1.81 -11.46
CA PHE A 42 -6.19 2.19 -11.21
C PHE A 42 -5.82 3.58 -11.72
N ASP A 43 -6.58 4.16 -12.65
CA ASP A 43 -6.27 5.45 -13.27
C ASP A 43 -6.60 6.67 -12.38
N SER A 44 -7.51 6.54 -11.40
CA SER A 44 -7.78 7.62 -10.45
C SER A 44 -6.72 7.66 -9.35
N VAL A 45 -5.54 8.21 -9.64
CA VAL A 45 -4.55 8.53 -8.60
C VAL A 45 -5.07 9.73 -7.83
N PRO A 46 -5.41 9.57 -6.53
CA PRO A 46 -5.96 10.69 -5.78
C PRO A 46 -4.91 11.78 -5.60
N THR A 47 -5.33 13.04 -5.72
CA THR A 47 -4.44 14.17 -5.46
C THR A 47 -4.14 14.21 -3.97
N ARG A 48 -2.85 14.13 -3.62
CA ARG A 48 -2.41 14.19 -2.22
C ARG A 48 -1.76 15.52 -1.94
N VAL A 49 -2.22 16.16 -0.87
CA VAL A 49 -1.67 17.39 -0.34
C VAL A 49 -0.86 17.03 0.89
N TYR A 50 0.44 17.28 0.83
CA TYR A 50 1.36 17.06 1.93
C TYR A 50 1.73 18.38 2.60
N SER A 51 2.17 18.32 3.85
CA SER A 51 2.76 19.47 4.54
C SER A 51 4.08 19.89 3.87
N SER A 52 4.60 21.06 4.24
CA SER A 52 6.01 21.34 4.00
C SER A 52 6.91 20.36 4.77
N VAL A 53 8.14 20.20 4.29
CA VAL A 53 9.20 19.50 5.03
C VAL A 53 9.55 20.31 6.28
N TYR A 54 9.67 19.62 7.41
CA TYR A 54 10.10 20.26 8.64
C TYR A 54 11.61 20.11 8.79
N TRP A 55 12.30 21.25 8.76
CA TRP A 55 13.75 21.33 8.81
C TRP A 55 14.23 21.55 10.23
N LEU A 56 15.11 20.68 10.70
CA LEU A 56 15.89 20.87 11.92
C LEU A 56 17.30 21.31 11.50
N LYS A 57 17.53 22.62 11.49
CA LYS A 57 18.83 23.24 11.16
C LYS A 57 19.36 24.00 12.37
N PRO A 58 20.69 24.19 12.50
CA PRO A 58 21.24 25.08 13.52
C PRO A 58 20.51 26.45 13.54
N GLY A 59 20.08 26.89 14.73
CA GLY A 59 19.26 28.08 14.95
C GLY A 59 17.74 27.87 14.86
N THR A 60 17.26 26.64 14.59
CA THR A 60 15.80 26.37 14.58
C THR A 60 15.30 26.19 16.01
N GLY A 61 14.41 27.06 16.47
CA GLY A 61 13.68 26.86 17.73
C GLY A 61 12.70 25.70 17.63
N ALA A 62 12.78 24.74 18.56
CA ALA A 62 11.88 23.61 18.59
C ALA A 62 11.55 23.22 20.03
N SER A 63 10.27 23.38 20.40
CA SER A 63 9.80 22.99 21.73
C SER A 63 9.74 21.46 21.87
N LEU A 64 9.90 20.97 23.09
CA LEU A 64 9.81 19.54 23.38
C LEU A 64 8.45 18.95 22.94
N GLU A 65 7.36 19.68 23.22
CA GLU A 65 6.01 19.26 22.86
C GLU A 65 5.81 19.23 21.35
N GLU A 66 6.28 20.25 20.63
CA GLU A 66 6.21 20.30 19.17
C GLU A 66 7.00 19.16 18.52
N LEU A 67 8.21 18.87 19.00
CA LEU A 67 9.02 17.76 18.49
C LEU A 67 8.30 16.43 18.68
N ARG A 68 7.78 16.17 19.89
CA ARG A 68 7.02 14.95 20.18
C ARG A 68 5.78 14.86 19.31
N PHE A 69 5.06 15.97 19.13
CA PHE A 69 3.87 16.03 18.27
C PHE A 69 4.23 15.69 16.81
N ARG A 70 5.24 16.34 16.24
CA ARG A 70 5.66 16.13 14.84
C ARG A 70 6.19 14.72 14.57
N LEU A 71 6.92 14.14 15.52
CA LEU A 71 7.41 12.76 15.43
C LEU A 71 6.24 11.77 15.52
N LYS A 72 5.28 12.02 16.43
CA LYS A 72 4.08 11.19 16.59
C LYS A 72 3.18 11.22 15.35
N GLU A 73 2.98 12.38 14.72
CA GLU A 73 2.21 12.51 13.47
C GLU A 73 2.78 11.68 12.30
N ARG A 74 4.05 11.28 12.40
CA ARG A 74 4.77 10.49 11.38
C ARG A 74 5.01 9.05 11.83
N ASP A 75 4.31 8.62 12.88
CA ASP A 75 4.42 7.27 13.46
C ASP A 75 5.85 6.89 13.88
N TYR A 76 6.69 7.86 14.25
CA TYR A 76 8.00 7.55 14.81
C TYR A 76 7.85 6.90 16.18
N ARG A 77 8.63 5.84 16.39
CA ARG A 77 8.61 5.08 17.64
C ARG A 77 9.75 5.53 18.55
N ASP A 78 9.39 5.90 19.78
CA ASP A 78 10.35 6.22 20.84
C ASP A 78 10.97 4.91 21.35
N VAL A 79 12.27 4.75 21.17
CA VAL A 79 13.04 3.59 21.68
C VAL A 79 13.73 3.91 23.00
N GLY A 80 13.56 5.11 23.54
CA GLY A 80 14.06 5.53 24.86
C GLY A 80 15.56 5.76 24.97
N ARG A 81 16.40 5.05 24.19
CA ARG A 81 17.86 5.21 24.20
C ARG A 81 18.44 5.44 22.80
N PRO A 82 19.40 6.38 22.62
CA PRO A 82 20.03 6.66 21.32
C PRO A 82 20.66 5.46 20.61
N GLU A 83 21.18 4.50 21.37
CA GLU A 83 21.81 3.27 20.88
C GLU A 83 20.81 2.28 20.25
N GLN A 84 19.53 2.39 20.63
CA GLN A 84 18.45 1.53 20.12
C GLN A 84 17.83 2.07 18.82
N VAL A 85 18.23 3.27 18.39
CA VAL A 85 17.79 3.90 17.13
C VAL A 85 18.56 3.26 15.97
N GLN A 86 18.13 2.07 15.55
CA GLN A 86 18.82 1.23 14.55
C GLN A 86 18.11 1.12 13.20
N GLY A 87 16.85 1.58 13.11
CA GLY A 87 16.08 1.46 11.88
C GLY A 87 15.16 2.65 11.62
N PRO A 88 14.72 2.86 10.37
CA PRO A 88 13.86 3.97 9.98
C PRO A 88 12.61 4.09 10.85
N GLY A 89 12.17 5.32 11.11
CA GLY A 89 10.97 5.60 11.90
C GLY A 89 11.14 5.34 13.39
N THR A 90 12.37 5.40 13.89
CA THR A 90 12.68 5.30 15.32
C THR A 90 13.42 6.54 15.80
N TYR A 91 13.22 6.89 17.07
CA TYR A 91 13.90 8.01 17.69
C TYR A 91 14.13 7.76 19.19
N ALA A 92 15.09 8.48 19.76
CA ALA A 92 15.29 8.60 21.18
C ALA A 92 15.51 10.08 21.50
N LEU A 93 14.80 10.58 22.50
CA LEU A 93 14.82 11.97 22.88
C LEU A 93 15.30 12.13 24.32
N GLU A 94 16.43 12.81 24.47
CA GLU A 94 17.02 13.15 25.76
C GLU A 94 16.57 14.55 26.18
N THR A 95 16.14 14.69 27.44
CA THR A 95 15.53 15.92 27.95
C THR A 95 16.03 16.24 29.35
N ASP A 96 16.06 17.52 29.73
CA ASP A 96 16.27 17.96 31.12
C ASP A 96 14.95 18.05 31.93
N GLY A 97 13.85 17.57 31.35
CA GLY A 97 12.49 17.63 31.90
C GLY A 97 11.62 18.69 31.21
N ALA A 98 12.17 19.84 30.85
CA ALA A 98 11.41 20.93 30.21
C ALA A 98 11.83 21.18 28.76
N ARG A 99 13.07 20.86 28.40
CA ARG A 99 13.69 21.18 27.11
C ARG A 99 14.34 19.94 26.50
N PRO A 100 14.37 19.85 25.16
CA PRO A 100 15.17 18.85 24.49
C PRO A 100 16.66 19.18 24.70
N LEU A 101 17.46 18.14 24.99
CA LEU A 101 18.92 18.21 25.04
C LEU A 101 19.53 17.58 23.79
N ALA A 102 19.05 16.40 23.42
CA ALA A 102 19.45 15.71 22.20
C ALA A 102 18.30 14.90 21.62
N LEU A 103 18.19 14.89 20.29
CA LEU A 103 17.29 14.02 19.54
C LEU A 103 18.13 13.16 18.60
N THR A 104 18.14 11.86 18.86
CA THR A 104 18.65 10.88 17.91
C THR A 104 17.48 10.31 17.15
N LEU A 105 17.47 10.41 15.82
CA LEU A 105 16.37 9.89 15.00
C LEU A 105 16.90 9.21 13.74
N TYR A 106 16.15 8.22 13.24
CA TYR A 106 16.41 7.58 11.97
C TYR A 106 15.26 7.89 11.02
N THR A 107 15.51 8.68 9.98
CA THR A 107 14.44 9.14 9.10
C THR A 107 13.78 8.00 8.34
N ASN A 108 12.48 8.11 8.06
CA ASN A 108 11.80 7.18 7.15
C ASN A 108 12.23 7.39 5.70
N GLU A 109 11.99 6.37 4.88
CA GLU A 109 12.07 6.52 3.44
C GLU A 109 10.85 7.30 2.95
N PHE A 110 11.09 8.37 2.19
CA PHE A 110 10.04 9.13 1.54
C PHE A 110 10.41 9.37 0.08
N ASN A 111 9.53 8.91 -0.83
CA ASN A 111 9.72 9.13 -2.25
C ASN A 111 9.18 10.51 -2.65
N TYR A 112 10.07 11.50 -2.69
CA TYR A 112 9.74 12.85 -3.12
C TYR A 112 9.50 12.90 -4.64
N PRO A 113 8.42 13.54 -5.11
CA PRO A 113 8.26 13.84 -6.53
C PRO A 113 9.44 14.67 -7.09
N ALA A 114 9.79 14.51 -8.37
CA ALA A 114 10.93 15.20 -8.99
C ALA A 114 10.88 16.73 -8.79
N LEU A 115 9.71 17.33 -9.00
CA LEU A 115 9.49 18.76 -8.78
C LEU A 115 9.73 19.16 -7.31
N ALA A 116 9.28 18.35 -6.36
CA ALA A 116 9.51 18.61 -4.94
C ALA A 116 11.00 18.48 -4.59
N LYS A 117 11.71 17.53 -5.21
CA LYS A 117 13.15 17.37 -5.00
C LYS A 117 13.94 18.58 -5.47
N GLU A 118 13.61 19.11 -6.64
CA GLU A 118 14.18 20.34 -7.16
C GLU A 118 13.88 21.54 -6.23
N MET A 119 12.63 21.71 -5.81
CA MET A 119 12.23 22.82 -4.94
C MET A 119 12.86 22.76 -3.52
N ILE A 120 12.98 21.57 -2.94
CA ILE A 120 13.38 21.38 -1.54
C ILE A 120 14.88 21.16 -1.40
N PHE A 121 15.48 20.38 -2.30
CA PHE A 121 16.88 19.96 -2.23
C PHE A 121 17.74 20.54 -3.37
N GLY A 122 17.15 21.31 -4.29
CA GLY A 122 17.87 21.92 -5.41
C GLY A 122 18.29 20.96 -6.51
N ASN A 123 17.86 19.69 -6.44
CA ASN A 123 18.24 18.65 -7.41
C ASN A 123 17.10 17.64 -7.63
N PRO A 124 16.52 17.54 -8.84
CA PRO A 124 15.43 16.60 -9.12
C PRO A 124 15.82 15.12 -9.04
N GLU A 125 17.11 14.80 -9.19
CA GLU A 125 17.64 13.43 -9.11
C GLU A 125 18.18 13.08 -7.73
N ALA A 126 17.97 13.95 -6.72
CA ALA A 126 18.42 13.68 -5.36
C ALA A 126 17.88 12.33 -4.86
N VAL A 127 18.80 11.44 -4.48
CA VAL A 127 18.49 10.18 -3.79
C VAL A 127 18.48 10.48 -2.30
N ILE A 128 17.30 10.41 -1.69
CA ILE A 128 17.09 10.72 -0.28
C ILE A 128 16.88 9.41 0.44
N SER A 129 17.94 8.94 1.08
CA SER A 129 17.93 7.68 1.81
C SER A 129 17.61 7.91 3.29
N PRO A 130 16.96 6.94 3.95
CA PRO A 130 16.85 6.90 5.40
C PRO A 130 18.20 7.14 6.08
N THR A 131 18.29 8.16 6.92
CA THR A 131 19.54 8.62 7.53
C THR A 131 19.36 8.80 9.04
N ARG A 132 20.34 8.34 9.81
CA ARG A 132 20.39 8.55 11.26
C ARG A 132 21.03 9.90 11.55
N TYR A 133 20.31 10.76 12.26
CA TYR A 133 20.79 12.06 12.71
C TYR A 133 20.90 12.11 14.23
N VAL A 134 21.90 12.85 14.71
CA VAL A 134 22.02 13.28 16.11
C VAL A 134 21.90 14.80 16.14
N ILE A 135 20.87 15.30 16.80
CA ILE A 135 20.53 16.71 16.86
C ILE A 135 20.73 17.18 18.29
N LEU A 136 21.65 18.10 18.50
CA LEU A 136 21.96 18.67 19.80
C LEU A 136 21.23 20.00 19.94
N PHE A 137 20.62 20.22 21.10
CA PHE A 137 19.87 21.43 21.41
C PHE A 137 20.59 22.23 22.49
N ALA A 138 20.55 23.55 22.37
CA ALA A 138 21.02 24.48 23.38
C ALA A 138 20.03 25.63 23.48
N GLY A 139 19.59 25.97 24.70
CA GLY A 139 18.67 27.09 24.90
C GLY A 139 17.27 26.92 24.29
N GLY A 140 16.86 25.69 23.91
CA GLY A 140 15.59 25.41 23.24
C GLY A 140 15.64 25.53 21.71
N GLU A 141 16.84 25.72 21.15
CA GLU A 141 17.07 25.75 19.72
C GLU A 141 18.04 24.64 19.31
N VAL A 142 17.96 24.22 18.05
CA VAL A 142 18.94 23.30 17.45
C VAL A 142 20.30 24.01 17.42
N ASN A 143 21.28 23.46 18.13
CA ASN A 143 22.66 23.96 18.11
C ASN A 143 23.48 23.30 17.02
N LYS A 144 23.36 21.97 16.88
CA LYS A 144 24.19 21.17 15.99
C LYS A 144 23.42 19.97 15.46
N VAL A 145 23.69 19.60 14.21
CA VAL A 145 23.15 18.38 13.58
C VAL A 145 24.31 17.56 13.04
N GLN A 146 24.32 16.28 13.36
CA GLN A 146 25.31 15.32 12.86
C GLN A 146 24.62 14.19 12.11
N ASP A 147 25.22 13.75 11.01
CA ASP A 147 24.73 12.62 10.22
C ASP A 147 25.25 11.26 10.73
N ASN A 148 24.99 10.21 9.97
CA ASN A 148 25.41 8.84 10.30
C ASN A 148 26.94 8.65 10.27
N THR A 149 27.70 9.55 9.66
CA THR A 149 29.17 9.54 9.62
C THR A 149 29.77 10.27 10.83
N GLY A 150 28.94 10.95 11.62
CA GLY A 150 29.36 11.85 12.69
C GLY A 150 29.82 13.23 12.18
N GLY A 151 29.75 13.46 10.87
CA GLY A 151 30.03 14.73 10.24
C GLY A 151 28.94 15.76 10.52
N ASP A 152 29.31 17.03 10.48
CA ASP A 152 28.38 18.14 10.67
C ASP A 152 27.47 18.25 9.44
N ALA A 153 26.16 18.11 9.65
CA ALA A 153 25.15 18.21 8.60
C ALA A 153 24.49 19.60 8.63
N SER A 154 24.16 20.11 7.45
CA SER A 154 23.44 21.39 7.32
C SER A 154 22.04 21.37 7.92
N GLY A 155 21.48 20.18 8.17
CA GLY A 155 20.22 19.96 8.86
C GLY A 155 19.64 18.57 8.62
N ALA A 156 18.62 18.24 9.40
CA ALA A 156 17.80 17.03 9.22
C ALA A 156 16.41 17.42 8.72
N ALA A 157 15.97 16.79 7.63
CA ALA A 157 14.64 16.97 7.08
C ALA A 157 13.72 15.86 7.60
N LEU A 158 12.68 16.22 8.34
CA LEU A 158 11.57 15.30 8.61
C LEU A 158 10.62 15.31 7.43
N GLU A 159 10.25 14.10 6.98
CA GLU A 159 9.38 13.89 5.83
C GLU A 159 8.04 14.62 6.01
N PRO A 160 7.39 15.04 4.91
CA PRO A 160 6.13 15.75 5.02
C PRO A 160 5.00 14.78 5.40
N THR A 161 4.01 15.26 6.16
CA THR A 161 2.84 14.45 6.53
C THR A 161 1.70 14.65 5.54
N LEU A 162 0.84 13.64 5.37
CA LEU A 162 -0.34 13.74 4.50
C LEU A 162 -1.38 14.61 5.21
N VAL A 163 -1.68 15.78 4.63
CA VAL A 163 -2.65 16.73 5.18
C VAL A 163 -4.04 16.43 4.65
N ALA A 164 -4.15 16.21 3.34
CA ALA A 164 -5.42 15.92 2.70
C ALA A 164 -5.24 15.01 1.49
N GLN A 165 -6.28 14.25 1.21
CA GLN A 165 -6.42 13.48 -0.02
C GLN A 165 -7.71 13.92 -0.71
N LEU A 166 -7.57 14.44 -1.93
CA LEU A 166 -8.67 14.87 -2.77
C LEU A 166 -8.96 13.73 -3.76
N ASN A 167 -10.10 13.09 -3.56
CA ASN A 167 -10.60 12.07 -4.47
C ASN A 167 -11.58 12.76 -5.43
N GLU A 168 -11.16 12.98 -6.68
CA GLU A 168 -12.09 13.40 -7.72
C GLU A 168 -12.86 12.16 -8.22
N GLY A 169 -14.15 12.08 -7.89
CA GLY A 169 -15.07 11.08 -8.44
C GLY A 169 -15.01 9.67 -7.83
N SER A 170 -14.10 9.36 -6.91
CA SER A 170 -14.04 8.05 -6.23
C SER A 170 -14.30 8.15 -4.72
N VAL A 171 -15.27 7.35 -4.23
CA VAL A 171 -15.61 7.29 -2.80
C VAL A 171 -14.52 6.56 -1.98
N GLN A 172 -13.55 5.94 -2.65
CA GLN A 172 -12.55 5.09 -2.00
C GLN A 172 -11.18 5.74 -2.00
N ALA A 173 -10.66 6.03 -0.81
CA ALA A 173 -9.28 6.44 -0.62
C ALA A 173 -8.35 5.24 -0.82
N ARG A 174 -7.72 5.13 -2.00
CA ARG A 174 -6.75 4.07 -2.32
C ARG A 174 -5.34 4.62 -2.44
N ARG A 175 -4.35 3.82 -2.03
CA ARG A 175 -2.93 4.05 -2.32
C ARG A 175 -2.38 2.87 -3.12
N THR A 176 -2.13 3.11 -4.40
CA THR A 176 -1.41 2.15 -5.23
C THR A 176 0.02 2.02 -4.71
N VAL A 177 0.42 0.79 -4.42
CA VAL A 177 1.77 0.40 -4.01
C VAL A 177 2.26 -0.68 -4.96
N ASN A 178 3.55 -0.71 -5.24
CA ASN A 178 4.12 -1.78 -6.04
C ASN A 178 4.11 -3.08 -5.23
N LEU A 179 3.90 -4.22 -5.89
CA LEU A 179 3.88 -5.52 -5.22
C LEU A 179 5.20 -5.82 -4.48
N SER A 180 6.33 -5.29 -4.96
CA SER A 180 7.65 -5.40 -4.32
C SER A 180 7.76 -4.66 -2.99
N GLN A 181 6.89 -3.69 -2.72
CA GLN A 181 6.84 -2.95 -1.46
C GLN A 181 6.02 -3.69 -0.39
N ILE A 182 5.28 -4.74 -0.78
CA ILE A 182 4.44 -5.52 0.14
C ILE A 182 5.29 -6.61 0.80
N PRO A 183 5.30 -6.72 2.14
CA PRO A 183 6.03 -7.79 2.82
C PRO A 183 5.62 -9.18 2.33
N HIS A 184 6.60 -10.01 1.96
CA HIS A 184 6.33 -11.37 1.47
C HIS A 184 5.50 -12.22 2.43
N THR A 185 5.67 -12.04 3.74
CA THR A 185 4.89 -12.74 4.76
C THR A 185 3.40 -12.37 4.70
N LEU A 186 3.07 -11.11 4.45
CA LEU A 186 1.69 -10.65 4.29
C LEU A 186 1.06 -11.29 3.04
N MET A 187 1.78 -11.25 1.92
CA MET A 187 1.33 -11.85 0.66
C MET A 187 1.07 -13.36 0.80
N LYS A 188 2.00 -14.09 1.41
CA LYS A 188 1.83 -15.53 1.69
C LYS A 188 0.68 -15.79 2.66
N GLY A 189 0.51 -14.95 3.68
CA GLY A 189 -0.57 -15.07 4.64
C GLY A 189 -1.95 -14.94 3.98
N ILE A 190 -2.14 -13.93 3.13
CA ILE A 190 -3.39 -13.73 2.38
C ILE A 190 -3.67 -14.94 1.49
N VAL A 191 -2.69 -15.39 0.69
CA VAL A 191 -2.87 -16.57 -0.16
C VAL A 191 -3.20 -17.80 0.67
N LEU A 192 -2.52 -18.04 1.80
CA LEU A 192 -2.77 -19.19 2.65
C LEU A 192 -4.16 -19.19 3.30
N ILE A 193 -4.70 -18.01 3.65
CA ILE A 193 -5.99 -17.88 4.34
C ILE A 193 -7.15 -17.88 3.33
N GLU A 194 -7.05 -17.08 2.27
CA GLU A 194 -8.14 -16.84 1.33
C GLU A 194 -8.18 -17.87 0.19
N ASP A 195 -7.02 -18.28 -0.32
CA ASP A 195 -6.93 -19.10 -1.52
C ASP A 195 -5.65 -19.96 -1.56
N THR A 196 -5.63 -21.02 -0.76
CA THR A 196 -4.46 -21.91 -0.57
C THR A 196 -3.89 -22.49 -1.87
N ARG A 197 -4.69 -22.52 -2.94
CA ARG A 197 -4.35 -23.10 -4.25
C ARG A 197 -4.36 -22.06 -5.36
N PHE A 198 -4.20 -20.79 -5.00
CA PHE A 198 -4.24 -19.67 -5.92
C PHE A 198 -3.39 -19.90 -7.19
N LEU A 199 -2.20 -20.49 -7.03
CA LEU A 199 -1.25 -20.76 -8.13
C LEU A 199 -1.53 -22.07 -8.91
N GLU A 200 -2.45 -22.91 -8.43
CA GLU A 200 -2.77 -24.22 -9.02
C GLU A 200 -4.00 -24.17 -9.94
N HIS A 201 -4.69 -23.01 -10.03
CA HIS A 201 -5.91 -22.88 -10.81
C HIS A 201 -5.98 -21.56 -11.59
N PRO A 202 -6.72 -21.52 -12.72
CA PRO A 202 -6.84 -20.33 -13.58
C PRO A 202 -7.85 -19.30 -13.04
N GLY A 203 -7.95 -19.15 -11.72
CA GLY A 203 -8.86 -18.22 -11.04
C GLY A 203 -10.18 -18.83 -10.56
N ILE A 204 -10.48 -20.09 -10.84
CA ILE A 204 -11.63 -20.81 -10.25
C ILE A 204 -11.16 -22.13 -9.65
N ASP A 205 -11.36 -22.30 -8.34
CA ASP A 205 -11.01 -23.52 -7.64
C ASP A 205 -12.19 -24.51 -7.59
N ILE A 206 -12.33 -25.35 -8.61
CA ILE A 206 -13.39 -26.38 -8.67
C ILE A 206 -13.33 -27.31 -7.45
N ARG A 207 -12.12 -27.73 -7.07
CA ARG A 207 -11.93 -28.62 -5.92
C ARG A 207 -12.32 -27.90 -4.62
N GLY A 208 -12.06 -26.59 -4.53
CA GLY A 208 -12.39 -25.74 -3.38
C GLY A 208 -13.89 -25.55 -3.23
N ILE A 209 -14.58 -25.35 -4.36
CA ILE A 209 -16.05 -25.30 -4.45
C ILE A 209 -16.66 -26.62 -3.99
N VAL A 210 -16.23 -27.77 -4.54
CA VAL A 210 -16.79 -29.07 -4.15
C VAL A 210 -16.57 -29.36 -2.67
N ARG A 211 -15.37 -29.07 -2.14
CA ARG A 211 -15.04 -29.22 -0.72
C ARG A 211 -15.94 -28.36 0.17
N SER A 212 -16.04 -27.06 -0.12
CA SER A 212 -16.85 -26.14 0.69
C SER A 212 -18.34 -26.50 0.65
N MET A 213 -18.86 -26.92 -0.50
CA MET A 213 -20.22 -27.47 -0.61
C MET A 213 -20.41 -28.69 0.30
N TYR A 214 -19.50 -29.67 0.24
CA TYR A 214 -19.58 -30.86 1.09
C TYR A 214 -19.54 -30.52 2.59
N VAL A 215 -18.64 -29.62 3.00
CA VAL A 215 -18.53 -29.17 4.39
C VAL A 215 -19.79 -28.46 4.84
N ASN A 216 -20.28 -27.48 4.08
CA ASN A 216 -21.46 -26.68 4.42
C ASN A 216 -22.74 -27.52 4.51
N LEU A 217 -22.88 -28.53 3.63
CA LEU A 217 -23.99 -29.48 3.68
C LEU A 217 -23.92 -30.34 4.96
N ARG A 218 -22.74 -30.82 5.32
CA ARG A 218 -22.54 -31.64 6.53
C ARG A 218 -22.71 -30.84 7.81
N SER A 219 -22.32 -29.57 7.83
CA SER A 219 -22.47 -28.68 8.99
C SER A 219 -23.86 -28.06 9.12
N GLY A 220 -24.75 -28.26 8.13
CA GLY A 220 -26.09 -27.69 8.12
C GLY A 220 -26.12 -26.16 8.02
N GLY A 221 -25.02 -25.54 7.54
CA GLY A 221 -24.86 -24.09 7.52
C GLY A 221 -23.60 -23.64 6.78
N TYR A 222 -23.50 -22.33 6.52
CA TYR A 222 -22.36 -21.74 5.79
C TYR A 222 -21.15 -21.56 6.72
N VAL A 223 -20.20 -22.49 6.65
CA VAL A 223 -18.99 -22.52 7.50
C VAL A 223 -17.71 -22.27 6.69
N GLN A 224 -17.70 -22.62 5.40
CA GLN A 224 -16.53 -22.49 4.54
C GLN A 224 -16.86 -21.75 3.22
N GLY A 225 -16.00 -20.79 2.86
CA GLY A 225 -16.04 -20.09 1.58
C GLY A 225 -15.41 -20.87 0.43
N ALA A 226 -15.86 -20.56 -0.78
CA ALA A 226 -15.40 -21.18 -2.04
C ALA A 226 -14.70 -20.19 -2.99
N SER A 227 -14.76 -18.90 -2.68
CA SER A 227 -14.35 -17.83 -3.59
C SER A 227 -12.85 -17.68 -3.65
N THR A 228 -12.30 -17.63 -4.86
CA THR A 228 -10.87 -17.40 -5.11
C THR A 228 -10.54 -15.90 -5.02
N ILE A 229 -9.25 -15.58 -4.88
CA ILE A 229 -8.78 -14.18 -4.93
C ILE A 229 -9.17 -13.53 -6.28
N THR A 230 -9.08 -14.27 -7.39
CA THR A 230 -9.47 -13.77 -8.72
C THR A 230 -10.97 -13.46 -8.81
N GLN A 231 -11.84 -14.28 -8.23
CA GLN A 231 -13.28 -14.02 -8.20
C GLN A 231 -13.62 -12.82 -7.32
N GLN A 232 -12.95 -12.69 -6.17
CA GLN A 232 -13.13 -11.54 -5.29
C GLN A 232 -12.67 -10.25 -5.97
N LEU A 233 -11.55 -10.29 -6.69
CA LEU A 233 -11.07 -9.17 -7.51
C LEU A 233 -12.11 -8.77 -8.56
N ALA A 234 -12.60 -9.71 -9.35
CA ALA A 234 -13.60 -9.44 -10.39
C ALA A 234 -14.93 -8.87 -9.83
N LYS A 235 -15.28 -9.17 -8.58
CA LYS A 235 -16.48 -8.65 -7.91
C LYS A 235 -16.31 -7.22 -7.37
N ASN A 236 -15.09 -6.84 -7.00
CA ASN A 236 -14.78 -5.57 -6.31
C ASN A 236 -14.24 -4.47 -7.25
N VAL A 237 -14.13 -4.79 -8.54
CA VAL A 237 -13.74 -3.89 -9.63
C VAL A 237 -14.97 -3.25 -10.27
#